data_AF-A0A7C4ZCJ9-F1
#
_entry.id   AF-A0A7C4ZCJ9-F1
#
_cell.length_a   1.000
_cell.length_b   1.000
_cell.length_c   1.000
_cell.angle_alpha   90.00
_cell.angle_beta   90.00
_cell.angle_gamma   90.00
#
_symmetry.space_group_name_H-M   'P 1'
#
loop_
_entity.id
_entity.type
_entity.pdbx_description
1 polymer ?
#
loop_
_entity_poly.entity_id
_entity_poly.type
_entity_poly.pdbx_seq_one_letter_code
_entity_poly.pdbx_strand_id
1 'polypeptide(L)'
;MIGSKILSVPVINEIIAHPTEERNIEFKQSTPWQENKFKAEVTKTILGMSNIRDGGWIVIGKRKLSDGTYESDGMNQSDYDTYDYDKIIDFVREYADPYVTISVQKPVLNQKKFVVIRIHEFDHIPVICKRDWGSTLHRGKIYTRSMVKPETIEVPSHIEMREIIEMAVDKENRKFFARLYNLGLLHLVAAPSQPQDKELFDKQLEGLL
;
A
#
# COMPACT_ATOMS: atom_id res chain seq x y z
N MET A 1 -6.20 17.06 -6.65
CA MET A 1 -5.65 16.08 -7.61
C MET A 1 -4.30 15.62 -7.07
N ILE A 2 -4.25 14.44 -6.47
CA ILE A 2 -2.96 13.84 -6.06
C ILE A 2 -2.35 13.30 -7.34
N GLY A 3 -1.27 13.94 -7.81
CA GLY A 3 -0.52 13.45 -8.96
C GLY A 3 -0.07 12.02 -8.68
N SER A 4 -0.55 11.07 -9.49
CA SER A 4 0.11 9.77 -9.61
C SER A 4 1.55 10.07 -9.98
N LYS A 5 2.45 9.93 -9.01
CA LYS A 5 3.88 10.16 -9.21
C LYS A 5 4.34 9.03 -10.12
N ILE A 6 4.49 9.32 -11.42
CA ILE A 6 5.09 8.39 -12.38
C ILE A 6 6.43 7.95 -11.77
N LEU A 7 6.53 6.66 -11.48
CA LEU A 7 7.73 6.09 -10.87
C LEU A 7 8.86 6.14 -11.88
N SER A 8 10.07 6.38 -11.38
CA SER A 8 11.24 6.42 -12.23
C SER A 8 11.53 5.01 -12.78
N VAL A 9 11.94 4.96 -14.04
CA VAL A 9 12.33 3.71 -14.73
C VAL A 9 13.36 2.87 -13.93
N PRO A 10 14.37 3.47 -13.25
CA PRO A 10 15.31 2.70 -12.43
C PRO A 10 14.64 1.86 -11.34
N VAL A 11 13.71 2.44 -10.56
CA VAL A 11 13.02 1.71 -9.47
C VAL A 11 12.22 0.54 -10.01
N ILE A 12 11.55 0.73 -11.15
CA ILE A 12 10.77 -0.33 -11.80
C ILE A 12 11.68 -1.48 -12.24
N ASN A 13 12.83 -1.16 -12.84
CA ASN A 13 13.78 -2.18 -13.28
C ASN A 13 14.38 -2.95 -12.10
N GLU A 14 14.67 -2.29 -10.98
CA GLU A 14 15.13 -2.93 -9.75
C GLU A 14 14.09 -3.92 -9.21
N ILE A 15 12.82 -3.52 -9.16
CA ILE A 15 11.73 -4.40 -8.70
C ILE A 15 11.52 -5.59 -9.65
N ILE A 16 11.65 -5.39 -10.96
CA ILE A 16 11.60 -6.50 -11.94
C ILE A 16 12.84 -7.39 -11.81
N ALA A 17 14.01 -6.86 -11.44
CA ALA A 17 15.21 -7.66 -11.24
C ALA A 17 15.22 -8.39 -9.89
N HIS A 18 14.32 -8.04 -8.96
CA HIS A 18 14.30 -8.60 -7.63
C HIS A 18 14.06 -10.13 -7.65
N PRO A 19 14.88 -10.94 -6.94
CA PRO A 19 14.91 -12.40 -7.11
C PRO A 19 13.87 -13.15 -6.26
N THR A 20 13.37 -12.54 -5.20
CA THR A 20 12.45 -13.17 -4.23
C THR A 20 11.24 -12.29 -3.97
N GLU A 21 10.14 -12.89 -3.53
CA GLU A 21 9.00 -12.14 -3.02
C GLU A 21 9.31 -11.60 -1.62
N GLU A 22 8.69 -10.47 -1.30
CA GLU A 22 8.78 -9.84 0.01
C GLU A 22 7.38 -9.49 0.51
N ARG A 23 7.29 -8.98 1.74
CA ARG A 23 6.02 -8.55 2.30
C ARG A 23 5.29 -7.56 1.37
N ASN A 24 6.04 -6.65 0.75
CA ASN A 24 5.56 -5.61 -0.17
C ASN A 24 5.83 -5.91 -1.65
N ILE A 25 6.33 -7.11 -2.02
CA ILE A 25 6.59 -7.51 -3.42
C ILE A 25 5.96 -8.88 -3.69
N GLU A 26 5.06 -8.94 -4.67
CA GLU A 26 4.41 -10.16 -5.14
C GLU A 26 4.75 -10.39 -6.62
N PHE A 27 4.99 -11.65 -6.97
CA PHE A 27 5.30 -12.07 -8.32
C PHE A 27 4.24 -13.00 -8.89
N LYS A 28 3.86 -12.76 -10.13
CA LYS A 28 2.95 -13.63 -10.88
C LYS A 28 3.54 -13.95 -12.24
N GLN A 29 3.24 -15.17 -12.70
CA GLN A 29 3.55 -15.59 -14.07
C GLN A 29 2.67 -14.86 -15.10
N SER A 30 3.05 -14.94 -16.38
CA SER A 30 2.20 -14.47 -17.48
C SER A 30 0.84 -15.16 -17.41
N THR A 31 -0.22 -14.37 -17.20
CA THR A 31 -1.60 -14.84 -17.10
C THR A 31 -2.50 -13.75 -17.69
N PRO A 32 -3.53 -14.07 -18.50
CA PRO A 32 -4.43 -13.04 -19.02
C PRO A 32 -5.31 -12.45 -17.90
N TRP A 33 -5.49 -11.12 -17.90
CA TRP A 33 -6.33 -10.41 -16.93
C TRP A 33 -7.78 -10.88 -16.94
N GLN A 34 -8.30 -11.44 -18.04
CA GLN A 34 -9.69 -11.91 -18.09
C GLN A 34 -9.94 -13.16 -17.23
N GLU A 35 -8.90 -13.89 -16.81
CA GLU A 35 -9.06 -15.07 -15.97
C GLU A 35 -9.63 -14.68 -14.59
N ASN A 36 -10.86 -15.12 -14.29
CA ASN A 36 -11.59 -14.66 -13.11
C ASN A 36 -10.90 -14.99 -11.79
N LYS A 37 -10.30 -16.18 -11.67
CA LYS A 37 -9.57 -16.59 -10.47
C LYS A 37 -8.33 -15.73 -10.26
N PHE A 38 -7.56 -15.53 -11.32
CA PHE A 38 -6.41 -14.65 -11.30
C PHE A 38 -6.78 -13.21 -10.90
N LYS A 39 -7.86 -12.63 -11.44
CA LYS A 39 -8.34 -11.30 -11.03
C LYS A 39 -8.64 -11.24 -9.54
N ALA A 40 -9.30 -12.26 -8.99
CA ALA A 40 -9.65 -12.31 -7.58
C ALA A 40 -8.40 -12.42 -6.69
N GLU A 41 -7.40 -13.22 -7.09
CA GLU A 41 -6.12 -13.34 -6.39
C GLU A 41 -5.33 -12.01 -6.42
N VAL A 42 -5.21 -11.38 -7.58
CA VAL A 42 -4.57 -10.06 -7.71
C VAL A 42 -5.32 -9.01 -6.89
N THR A 43 -6.65 -9.01 -6.94
CA THR A 43 -7.49 -8.10 -6.13
C THR A 43 -7.25 -8.30 -4.65
N LYS A 44 -7.23 -9.55 -4.17
CA LYS A 44 -6.90 -9.87 -2.78
C LYS A 44 -5.54 -9.29 -2.39
N THR A 45 -4.51 -9.48 -3.23
CA THR A 45 -3.18 -8.90 -3.00
C THR A 45 -3.21 -7.37 -2.98
N ILE A 46 -3.98 -6.71 -3.87
CA ILE A 46 -4.14 -5.25 -3.86
C ILE A 46 -4.79 -4.78 -2.55
N LEU A 47 -5.86 -5.42 -2.09
CA LEU A 47 -6.48 -5.10 -0.79
C LEU A 47 -5.47 -5.30 0.35
N GLY A 48 -4.76 -6.43 0.35
CA GLY A 48 -3.75 -6.75 1.37
C GLY A 48 -2.61 -5.75 1.42
N MET A 49 -2.04 -5.41 0.27
CA MET A 49 -0.97 -4.43 0.16
C MET A 49 -1.45 -3.02 0.50
N SER A 50 -2.69 -2.65 0.18
CA SER A 50 -3.22 -1.33 0.55
C SER A 50 -3.28 -1.10 2.07
N ASN A 51 -3.30 -2.17 2.86
CA ASN A 51 -3.37 -2.16 4.31
C ASN A 51 -2.03 -2.29 5.03
N ILE A 52 -0.90 -2.31 4.31
CA ILE A 52 0.43 -2.28 4.93
C ILE A 52 1.14 -0.96 4.65
N ARG A 53 2.14 -0.66 5.48
CA ARG A 53 2.94 0.55 5.34
C ARG A 53 3.60 0.62 3.96
N ASP A 54 3.55 1.79 3.35
CA ASP A 54 4.04 2.10 2.00
C ASP A 54 3.40 1.29 0.87
N GLY A 55 2.40 0.47 1.14
CA GLY A 55 1.76 -0.38 0.14
C GLY A 55 2.67 -1.50 -0.38
N GLY A 56 2.59 -1.77 -1.68
CA GLY A 56 3.47 -2.76 -2.30
C GLY A 56 3.44 -2.77 -3.83
N TRP A 57 3.94 -3.86 -4.39
CA TRP A 57 4.16 -4.06 -5.81
C TRP A 57 3.74 -5.46 -6.24
N ILE A 58 3.06 -5.54 -7.38
CA ILE A 58 2.82 -6.81 -8.06
C ILE A 58 3.54 -6.74 -9.41
N VAL A 59 4.40 -7.72 -9.70
CA VAL A 59 5.07 -7.85 -11.00
C VAL A 59 4.56 -9.09 -11.71
N ILE A 60 4.00 -8.88 -12.90
CA ILE A 60 3.56 -9.96 -13.79
C ILE A 60 4.63 -10.21 -14.85
N GLY A 61 4.87 -11.50 -15.15
CA GLY A 61 5.94 -11.96 -16.04
C GLY A 61 7.12 -12.58 -15.30
N LYS A 62 6.89 -13.07 -14.08
CA LYS A 62 7.89 -13.70 -13.21
C LYS A 62 7.56 -15.19 -13.04
N ARG A 63 8.54 -16.08 -13.26
CA ARG A 63 8.38 -17.53 -13.07
C ARG A 63 9.14 -17.99 -11.83
N LYS A 64 8.46 -18.71 -10.95
CA LYS A 64 9.09 -19.32 -9.77
C LYS A 64 9.96 -20.50 -10.17
N LEU A 65 11.18 -20.56 -9.63
CA LEU A 65 12.13 -21.64 -9.78
C LEU A 65 12.00 -22.65 -8.62
N SER A 66 12.64 -23.81 -8.77
CA SER A 66 12.60 -24.89 -7.77
C SER A 66 13.23 -24.53 -6.44
N ASP A 67 14.17 -23.57 -6.42
CA ASP A 67 14.83 -23.07 -5.21
C ASP A 67 14.04 -21.98 -4.48
N GLY A 68 12.87 -21.60 -5.00
CA GLY A 68 12.00 -20.56 -4.43
C GLY A 68 12.30 -19.13 -4.92
N THR A 69 13.34 -18.93 -5.74
CA THR A 69 13.61 -17.66 -6.41
C THR A 69 12.74 -17.50 -7.67
N TYR A 70 12.81 -16.33 -8.30
CA TYR A 70 12.01 -15.98 -9.46
C TYR A 70 12.86 -15.46 -10.62
N GLU A 71 12.63 -16.03 -11.79
CA GLU A 71 13.22 -15.60 -13.04
C GLU A 71 12.31 -14.59 -13.76
N SER A 72 12.93 -13.58 -14.38
CA SER A 72 12.23 -12.57 -15.17
C SER A 72 12.04 -13.06 -16.61
N ASP A 73 11.00 -13.87 -16.81
CA ASP A 73 10.64 -14.46 -18.11
C ASP A 73 9.93 -13.50 -19.06
N GLY A 74 9.26 -12.49 -18.50
CA GLY A 74 8.38 -11.61 -19.24
C GLY A 74 7.01 -12.24 -19.47
N MET A 75 6.16 -11.48 -20.15
CA MET A 75 4.80 -11.85 -20.49
C MET A 75 4.66 -12.19 -21.97
N ASN A 76 3.76 -13.13 -22.23
CA ASN A 76 3.28 -13.41 -23.58
C ASN A 76 2.52 -12.19 -24.10
N GLN A 77 2.64 -11.90 -25.40
CA GLN A 77 1.99 -10.71 -25.99
C GLN A 77 0.46 -10.72 -25.79
N SER A 78 -0.17 -11.88 -26.01
CA SER A 78 -1.61 -12.05 -25.85
C SER A 78 -2.09 -11.72 -24.43
N ASP A 79 -1.33 -12.14 -23.41
CA ASP A 79 -1.66 -11.89 -22.01
C ASP A 79 -1.39 -10.43 -21.66
N TYR A 80 -0.25 -9.90 -22.09
CA TYR A 80 0.17 -8.52 -21.85
C TYR A 80 -0.86 -7.49 -22.35
N ASP A 81 -1.47 -7.73 -23.50
CA ASP A 81 -2.46 -6.82 -24.11
C ASP A 81 -3.79 -6.79 -23.36
N THR A 82 -4.03 -7.74 -22.46
CA THR A 82 -5.24 -7.77 -21.62
C THR A 82 -5.20 -6.77 -20.47
N TYR A 83 -4.00 -6.33 -20.08
CA TYR A 83 -3.78 -5.43 -18.96
C TYR A 83 -3.92 -3.97 -19.37
N ASP A 84 -4.83 -3.31 -18.67
CA ASP A 84 -5.13 -1.89 -18.77
C ASP A 84 -5.56 -1.37 -17.39
N TYR A 85 -5.23 -0.11 -17.08
CA TYR A 85 -5.51 0.50 -15.78
C TYR A 85 -7.01 0.49 -15.45
N ASP A 86 -7.87 0.90 -16.39
CA ASP A 86 -9.30 1.05 -16.17
C ASP A 86 -9.94 -0.32 -15.89
N LYS A 87 -9.59 -1.34 -16.68
CA LYS A 87 -10.05 -2.71 -16.47
C LYS A 87 -9.66 -3.30 -15.11
N ILE A 88 -8.47 -2.94 -14.62
CA ILE A 88 -8.01 -3.42 -13.31
C ILE A 88 -8.78 -2.70 -12.21
N ILE A 89 -8.79 -1.36 -12.24
CA ILE A 89 -9.38 -0.58 -11.16
C ILE A 89 -10.90 -0.76 -11.07
N ASP A 90 -11.59 -0.93 -12.20
CA ASP A 90 -13.04 -1.19 -12.22
C ASP A 90 -13.38 -2.47 -11.49
N PHE A 91 -12.66 -3.57 -11.78
CA PHE A 91 -12.88 -4.83 -11.08
C PHE A 91 -12.54 -4.73 -9.59
N VAL A 92 -11.41 -4.11 -9.25
CA VAL A 92 -10.97 -3.99 -7.85
C VAL A 92 -11.94 -3.14 -7.01
N ARG A 93 -12.51 -2.08 -7.59
CA ARG A 93 -13.51 -1.21 -6.93
C ARG A 93 -14.79 -1.93 -6.55
N GLU A 94 -15.13 -3.04 -7.19
CA GLU A 94 -16.28 -3.86 -6.79
C GLU A 94 -16.08 -4.51 -5.40
N TYR A 95 -14.82 -4.69 -4.98
CA TYR A 95 -14.46 -5.35 -3.73
C TYR A 95 -13.86 -4.42 -2.69
N ALA A 96 -13.28 -3.28 -3.06
CA ALA A 96 -12.65 -2.35 -2.12
C ALA A 96 -13.64 -1.37 -1.49
N ASP A 97 -13.56 -1.20 -0.17
CA ASP A 97 -14.22 -0.11 0.57
C ASP A 97 -13.36 0.38 1.76
N PRO A 98 -12.84 1.62 1.78
CA PRO A 98 -12.93 2.64 0.74
C PRO A 98 -12.16 2.26 -0.53
N TYR A 99 -12.01 3.21 -1.47
CA TYR A 99 -11.23 2.98 -2.70
C TYR A 99 -9.76 2.64 -2.41
N VAL A 100 -9.14 1.89 -3.32
CA VAL A 100 -7.69 1.71 -3.37
C VAL A 100 -7.07 2.66 -4.39
N THR A 101 -5.82 3.04 -4.16
CA THR A 101 -5.02 3.80 -5.11
C THR A 101 -3.95 2.88 -5.69
N ILE A 102 -3.93 2.76 -7.01
CA ILE A 102 -2.92 1.97 -7.74
C ILE A 102 -2.35 2.77 -8.91
N SER A 103 -1.17 2.38 -9.37
CA SER A 103 -0.62 2.79 -10.68
C SER A 103 -0.23 1.54 -11.46
N VAL A 104 -0.51 1.50 -12.76
CA VAL A 104 -0.17 0.37 -13.64
C VAL A 104 0.83 0.84 -14.66
N GLN A 105 1.96 0.15 -14.77
CA GLN A 105 3.03 0.44 -15.72
C GLN A 105 3.35 -0.82 -16.51
N LYS A 106 3.69 -0.65 -17.79
CA LYS A 106 4.00 -1.76 -18.69
C LYS A 106 5.44 -1.65 -19.24
N PRO A 107 6.46 -1.82 -18.37
CA PRO A 107 7.86 -1.65 -18.74
C PRO A 107 8.38 -2.79 -19.63
N VAL A 108 9.46 -2.50 -20.35
CA VAL A 108 10.25 -3.48 -21.10
C VAL A 108 11.66 -3.52 -20.50
N LEU A 109 12.10 -4.69 -20.06
CA LEU A 109 13.44 -4.93 -19.54
C LEU A 109 14.06 -6.12 -20.27
N ASN A 110 15.27 -5.96 -20.80
CA ASN A 110 15.97 -7.01 -21.57
C ASN A 110 15.10 -7.63 -22.68
N GLN A 111 14.39 -6.78 -23.45
CA GLN A 111 13.45 -7.16 -24.51
C GLN A 111 12.22 -7.97 -24.05
N LYS A 112 12.05 -8.18 -22.74
CA LYS A 112 10.91 -8.86 -22.15
C LYS A 112 9.91 -7.83 -21.61
N LYS A 113 8.62 -8.11 -21.81
CA LYS A 113 7.52 -7.24 -21.39
C LYS A 113 7.01 -7.64 -20.02
N PHE A 114 6.72 -6.65 -19.16
CA PHE A 114 6.18 -6.89 -17.82
C PHE A 114 5.00 -5.97 -17.57
N VAL A 115 4.15 -6.35 -16.62
CA VAL A 115 3.16 -5.44 -16.03
C VAL A 115 3.53 -5.27 -14.56
N VAL A 116 3.69 -4.01 -14.14
CA VAL A 116 4.01 -3.65 -12.76
C VAL A 116 2.84 -2.84 -12.21
N ILE A 117 2.22 -3.35 -11.16
CA ILE A 117 1.14 -2.68 -10.43
C ILE A 117 1.73 -2.16 -9.14
N ARG A 118 1.79 -0.85 -8.99
CA ARG A 118 2.08 -0.19 -7.72
C ARG A 118 0.78 -0.06 -6.94
N ILE A 119 0.78 -0.56 -5.71
CA ILE A 119 -0.34 -0.43 -4.77
C ILE A 119 0.07 0.55 -3.69
N HIS A 120 -0.72 1.57 -3.47
CA HIS A 120 -0.47 2.55 -2.41
C HIS A 120 -1.17 2.14 -1.11
N GLU A 121 -0.53 2.49 0.01
CA GLU A 121 -1.16 2.47 1.33
C GLU A 121 -2.46 3.28 1.33
N PHE A 122 -3.46 2.87 2.09
CA PHE A 122 -4.73 3.58 2.22
C PHE A 122 -4.53 5.03 2.68
N ASP A 123 -5.36 5.96 2.20
CA ASP A 123 -5.19 7.39 2.49
C ASP A 123 -5.61 7.77 3.91
N HIS A 124 -6.60 7.07 4.47
CA HIS A 124 -7.23 7.47 5.72
C HIS A 124 -7.59 6.31 6.63
N ILE A 125 -8.49 5.46 6.18
CA ILE A 125 -8.99 4.30 6.91
C ILE A 125 -8.63 3.03 6.14
N PRO A 126 -8.49 1.88 6.83
CA PRO A 126 -8.14 0.63 6.20
C PRO A 126 -9.16 0.22 5.15
N VAL A 127 -8.68 -0.45 4.10
CA VAL A 127 -9.52 -1.00 3.03
C VAL A 127 -10.09 -2.34 3.48
N ILE A 128 -11.41 -2.42 3.46
CA ILE A 128 -12.21 -3.61 3.78
C ILE A 128 -12.75 -4.19 2.47
N CYS A 129 -12.79 -5.52 2.40
CA CYS A 129 -13.44 -6.21 1.30
C CYS A 129 -14.97 -6.12 1.45
N LYS A 130 -15.68 -5.49 0.52
CA LYS A 130 -17.15 -5.30 0.60
C LYS A 130 -17.99 -6.36 -0.10
N ARG A 131 -17.37 -7.30 -0.82
CA ARG A 131 -18.07 -8.35 -1.58
C ARG A 131 -17.32 -9.68 -1.53
N ASP A 132 -18.05 -10.78 -1.62
CA ASP A 132 -17.48 -12.12 -1.75
C ASP A 132 -17.09 -12.45 -3.20
N TRP A 133 -16.07 -13.29 -3.37
CA TRP A 133 -15.78 -14.00 -4.62
C TRP A 133 -15.21 -15.38 -4.30
N GLY A 134 -15.97 -16.41 -4.65
CA GLY A 134 -15.58 -17.81 -4.42
C GLY A 134 -15.09 -18.03 -2.98
N SER A 135 -13.92 -18.64 -2.86
CA SER A 135 -13.20 -18.82 -1.58
C SER A 135 -12.00 -17.87 -1.41
N THR A 136 -11.84 -16.88 -2.30
CA THR A 136 -10.65 -16.01 -2.34
C THR A 136 -10.89 -14.71 -1.59
N LEU A 137 -12.04 -14.06 -1.86
CA LEU A 137 -12.45 -12.77 -1.29
C LEU A 137 -13.71 -12.96 -0.45
N HIS A 138 -13.73 -12.36 0.73
CA HIS A 138 -14.79 -12.51 1.72
C HIS A 138 -15.22 -11.13 2.23
N ARG A 139 -16.53 -10.88 2.22
CA ARG A 139 -17.12 -9.62 2.66
C ARG A 139 -16.84 -9.35 4.14
N GLY A 140 -16.56 -8.10 4.47
CA GLY A 140 -16.24 -7.62 5.81
C GLY A 140 -14.83 -7.95 6.30
N LYS A 141 -14.01 -8.65 5.48
CA LYS A 141 -12.65 -9.00 5.85
C LYS A 141 -11.66 -7.90 5.46
N ILE A 142 -10.67 -7.71 6.32
CA ILE A 142 -9.47 -6.95 6.03
C ILE A 142 -8.40 -7.96 5.63
N TYR A 143 -7.74 -7.70 4.51
CA TYR A 143 -6.57 -8.44 4.07
C TYR A 143 -5.31 -7.69 4.45
N THR A 144 -4.24 -8.43 4.71
CA THR A 144 -2.90 -7.90 4.99
C THR A 144 -1.83 -8.82 4.42
N ARG A 145 -0.58 -8.37 4.43
CA ARG A 145 0.58 -9.18 4.08
C ARG A 145 1.19 -9.77 5.34
N SER A 146 1.27 -11.10 5.37
CA SER A 146 1.80 -11.87 6.49
C SER A 146 3.22 -11.43 6.85
N MET A 147 3.51 -11.39 8.15
CA MET A 147 4.86 -11.10 8.66
C MET A 147 5.81 -12.30 8.54
N VAL A 148 5.26 -13.52 8.39
CA VAL A 148 6.04 -14.76 8.41
C VAL A 148 6.46 -15.18 7.01
N LYS A 149 5.54 -15.09 6.05
CA LYS A 149 5.77 -15.47 4.65
C LYS A 149 5.20 -14.40 3.71
N PRO A 150 5.79 -14.20 2.52
CA PRO A 150 5.24 -13.31 1.49
C PRO A 150 3.90 -13.79 0.92
N GLU A 151 2.82 -13.67 1.69
CA GLU A 151 1.47 -14.08 1.29
C GLU A 151 0.41 -13.08 1.77
N THR A 152 -0.70 -13.03 1.04
CA THR A 152 -1.84 -12.19 1.40
C THR A 152 -2.89 -13.04 2.10
N ILE A 153 -3.18 -12.68 3.34
CA ILE A 153 -4.09 -13.42 4.23
C ILE A 153 -5.14 -12.48 4.78
N GLU A 154 -6.27 -13.05 5.24
CA GLU A 154 -7.13 -12.31 6.17
C GLU A 154 -6.30 -11.99 7.41
N VAL A 155 -6.54 -10.82 8.01
CA VAL A 155 -5.83 -10.42 9.24
C VAL A 155 -5.90 -11.56 10.26
N PRO A 156 -4.78 -12.24 10.54
CA PRO A 156 -4.81 -13.53 11.24
C PRO A 156 -4.85 -13.35 12.75
N SER A 157 -4.37 -12.21 13.25
CA SER A 157 -4.19 -11.95 14.67
C SER A 157 -4.33 -10.47 15.01
N HIS A 158 -4.32 -10.19 16.31
CA HIS A 158 -4.36 -8.84 16.84
C HIS A 158 -3.08 -8.03 16.52
N ILE A 159 -1.96 -8.67 16.18
CA ILE A 159 -0.69 -8.00 15.89
C ILE A 159 -0.82 -7.20 14.59
N GLU A 160 -1.21 -7.86 13.50
CA GLU A 160 -1.43 -7.21 12.22
C GLU A 160 -2.61 -6.22 12.28
N MET A 161 -3.65 -6.55 13.05
CA MET A 161 -4.76 -5.61 13.26
C MET A 161 -4.29 -4.33 13.96
N ARG A 162 -3.42 -4.44 14.96
CA ARG A 162 -2.86 -3.29 15.67
C ARG A 162 -2.03 -2.40 14.74
N GLU A 163 -1.17 -2.99 13.91
CA GLU A 163 -0.39 -2.24 12.91
C GLU A 163 -1.30 -1.40 11.99
N ILE A 164 -2.39 -2.01 11.50
CA ILE A 164 -3.36 -1.35 10.63
C ILE A 164 -4.10 -0.20 11.35
N ILE A 165 -4.51 -0.43 12.60
CA ILE A 165 -5.21 0.58 13.41
C ILE A 165 -4.28 1.75 13.74
N GLU A 166 -3.04 1.47 14.14
CA GLU A 166 -2.03 2.50 14.45
C GLU A 166 -1.77 3.37 13.21
N MET A 167 -1.66 2.76 12.03
CA MET A 167 -1.54 3.51 10.77
C MET A 167 -2.73 4.44 10.52
N ALA A 168 -3.96 3.97 10.77
CA ALA A 168 -5.17 4.78 10.61
C ALA A 168 -5.22 5.94 11.61
N VAL A 169 -4.87 5.68 12.87
CA VAL A 169 -4.79 6.70 13.93
C VAL A 169 -3.74 7.76 13.60
N ASP A 170 -2.54 7.35 13.17
CA ASP A 170 -1.48 8.27 12.76
C ASP A 170 -1.92 9.17 11.59
N LYS A 171 -2.62 8.59 10.61
CA LYS A 171 -3.17 9.36 9.48
C LYS A 171 -4.24 10.35 9.94
N GLU A 172 -5.16 9.94 10.81
CA GLU A 172 -6.18 10.85 11.32
C GLU A 172 -5.58 11.97 12.17
N ASN A 173 -4.61 11.65 13.03
CA ASN A 173 -3.88 12.65 13.80
C ASN A 173 -3.20 13.67 12.88
N ARG A 174 -2.46 13.22 11.84
CA ARG A 174 -1.85 14.12 10.86
C ARG A 174 -2.89 15.04 10.19
N LYS A 175 -4.04 14.50 9.79
CA LYS A 175 -5.13 15.30 9.20
C LYS A 175 -5.72 16.29 10.19
N PHE A 176 -5.92 15.86 11.43
CA PHE A 176 -6.44 16.70 12.52
C PHE A 176 -5.50 17.88 12.80
N PHE A 177 -4.21 17.64 12.98
CA PHE A 177 -3.22 18.71 13.18
C PHE A 177 -3.11 19.64 11.97
N ALA A 178 -3.16 19.10 10.75
CA ALA A 178 -3.18 19.94 9.54
C ALA A 178 -4.43 20.85 9.48
N ARG A 179 -5.60 20.36 9.91
CA ARG A 179 -6.83 21.18 10.03
C ARG A 179 -6.64 22.29 11.06
N LEU A 180 -6.12 21.98 12.24
CA LEU A 180 -5.87 23.00 13.28
C LEU A 180 -4.86 24.05 12.85
N TYR A 181 -3.78 23.65 12.16
CA TYR A 181 -2.80 24.57 11.60
C TYR A 181 -3.45 25.52 10.58
N ASN A 182 -4.24 24.98 9.64
CA ASN A 182 -4.93 25.78 8.63
C ASN A 182 -5.99 26.74 9.23
N LEU A 183 -6.51 26.43 10.42
CA LEU A 183 -7.42 27.29 11.17
C LEU A 183 -6.69 28.30 12.08
N GLY A 184 -5.37 28.29 12.14
CA GLY A 184 -4.58 29.13 13.04
C GLY A 184 -4.64 28.72 14.52
N LEU A 185 -5.19 27.53 14.81
CA LEU A 185 -5.44 27.04 16.17
C LEU A 185 -4.32 26.14 16.72
N LEU A 186 -3.18 26.04 16.03
CA LEU A 186 -2.07 25.18 16.49
C LEU A 186 -1.55 25.60 17.88
N HIS A 187 -1.64 26.89 18.21
CA HIS A 187 -1.27 27.43 19.52
C HIS A 187 -2.10 26.87 20.68
N LEU A 188 -3.29 26.30 20.44
CA LEU A 188 -4.16 25.68 21.45
C LEU A 188 -3.73 24.25 21.84
N VAL A 189 -2.86 23.63 21.03
CA VAL A 189 -2.36 22.26 21.24
C VAL A 189 -0.86 22.22 21.48
N ALA A 190 -0.17 23.36 21.29
CA ALA A 190 1.16 23.53 21.84
C ALA A 190 1.07 23.28 23.35
N ALA A 191 1.92 22.39 23.87
CA ALA A 191 2.07 22.19 25.30
C ALA A 191 2.18 23.58 25.97
N PRO A 192 1.69 23.76 27.23
CA PRO A 192 1.88 25.03 27.93
C PRO A 192 3.35 25.40 27.75
N SER A 193 3.57 26.57 27.15
CA SER A 193 4.91 27.10 26.98
C SER A 193 5.61 26.91 28.30
N GLN A 194 6.74 26.18 28.31
CA GLN A 194 7.68 26.29 29.41
C GLN A 194 7.76 27.79 29.72
N PRO A 195 7.57 28.21 30.98
CA PRO A 195 7.60 29.63 31.32
C PRO A 195 8.82 30.22 30.65
N GLN A 196 8.62 31.28 29.86
CA GLN A 196 9.71 31.85 29.07
C GLN A 196 10.88 32.15 30.01
N ASP A 197 12.13 32.05 29.55
CA ASP A 197 13.31 32.27 30.41
C ASP A 197 13.21 33.56 31.25
N LYS A 198 12.49 34.56 30.73
CA LYS A 198 12.11 35.80 31.43
C LYS A 198 11.22 35.58 32.67
N GLU A 199 10.16 34.79 32.57
CA GLU A 199 9.27 34.45 33.70
C GLU A 199 9.98 33.60 34.76
N LEU A 200 10.91 32.72 34.35
CA LEU A 200 11.75 31.95 35.26
C LEU A 200 12.78 32.84 35.98
N PHE A 201 13.36 33.79 35.27
CA PHE A 201 14.30 34.77 35.82
C PHE A 201 13.62 35.73 36.82
N ASP A 202 12.45 36.26 36.48
CA ASP A 202 11.69 37.17 37.35
C ASP A 202 11.26 36.47 38.65
N LYS A 203 10.86 35.19 38.58
CA LYS A 203 10.58 34.36 39.77
C LYS A 203 11.80 34.11 40.65
N GLN A 204 12.99 33.99 40.08
CA GLN A 204 14.23 33.85 40.87
C GLN A 204 14.60 35.15 41.58
N LEU A 205 14.31 36.30 40.97
CA LEU A 205 14.54 37.62 41.56
C LEU A 205 13.61 37.91 42.75
N GLU A 206 12.34 37.50 42.67
CA GLU A 206 11.39 37.64 43.77
C GLU A 206 11.78 36.83 45.02
N GLY A 207 12.57 35.76 44.87
CA GLY A 207 13.07 34.96 45.98
C GLY A 207 14.37 35.47 46.63
N LEU A 208 14.92 36.58 46.15
CA LEU A 208 16.17 37.19 46.62
C LEU A 208 15.98 38.54 47.33
N LEU A 209 14.73 39.01 47.46
CA LEU A 209 14.30 40.18 48.23
C LEU A 209 13.60 39.75 49.52
#